data_AF-A0A7Y6PY55-F1
#
_entry.id   AF-A0A7Y6PY55-F1
#
_cell.length_a   1.000
_cell.length_b   1.000
_cell.length_c   1.000
_cell.angle_alpha   90.00
_cell.angle_beta   90.00
_cell.angle_gamma   90.00
#
_symmetry.space_group_name_H-M   'P 1'
#
loop_
_entity.id
_entity.type
_entity.pdbx_description
1 polymer ?
#
loop_
_entity_poly.entity_id
_entity_poly.type
_entity_poly.pdbx_seq_one_letter_code
_entity_poly.pdbx_strand_id
1 'polypeptide(L)'
;MTRLALAVVALLAACARRAPVTSCDDDLHGVWVTDSGARWMMLDNSATLEAYPLFDDSAPEAAPRVIDLRRGEKLQGEVRRRFMAGSALCEATAPIRIAKCKADGLQVVVADPQPPLEMAPCKWPRPAASRLERWHRE
;
A
#
# COMPACT_ATOMS: atom_id res chain seq x y z
N MET A 1 6.09 -51.00 9.22
CA MET A 1 5.36 -50.16 8.23
C MET A 1 5.00 -48.79 8.83
N THR A 2 5.91 -48.15 9.57
CA THR A 2 5.61 -46.96 10.39
C THR A 2 6.31 -45.68 9.89
N ARG A 3 7.19 -45.80 8.88
CA ARG A 3 7.99 -44.68 8.35
C ARG A 3 7.31 -43.90 7.22
N LEU A 4 6.29 -44.46 6.56
CA LEU A 4 5.57 -43.77 5.49
C LEU A 4 4.58 -42.71 5.98
N ALA A 5 4.06 -42.84 7.21
CA ALA A 5 3.01 -41.96 7.73
C ALA A 5 3.52 -40.56 8.10
N LEU A 6 4.80 -40.41 8.50
CA LEU A 6 5.35 -39.11 8.92
C LEU A 6 5.60 -38.16 7.75
N ALA A 7 5.91 -38.69 6.56
CA ALA A 7 6.23 -37.87 5.38
C ALA A 7 5.00 -37.12 4.85
N VAL A 8 3.80 -37.71 4.97
CA VAL A 8 2.56 -37.11 4.44
C VAL A 8 2.08 -35.94 5.31
N VAL A 9 2.32 -35.97 6.62
CA VAL A 9 1.91 -34.88 7.53
C VAL A 9 2.79 -33.63 7.38
N ALA A 10 4.08 -33.79 7.08
CA ALA A 10 4.98 -32.66 6.82
C ALA A 10 4.69 -31.94 5.49
N LEU A 11 4.23 -32.67 4.47
CA LEU A 11 3.85 -32.10 3.17
C LEU A 11 2.54 -31.29 3.24
N LEU A 12 1.63 -31.62 4.16
CA LEU A 12 0.39 -30.87 4.35
C LEU A 12 0.57 -29.56 5.14
N ALA A 13 1.61 -29.46 5.97
CA ALA A 13 1.93 -28.23 6.73
C ALA A 13 2.69 -27.19 5.89
N ALA A 14 3.25 -27.58 4.74
CA ALA A 14 3.95 -26.68 3.83
C ALA A 14 3.00 -25.93 2.87
N CYS A 15 1.71 -26.30 2.84
CA CYS A 15 0.71 -25.60 2.05
C CYS A 15 0.04 -24.49 2.88
N ALA A 16 0.27 -23.26 2.44
CA ALA A 16 -0.67 -22.14 2.53
C ALA A 16 -0.69 -21.27 3.80
N ARG A 17 0.47 -20.92 4.36
CA ARG A 17 0.60 -19.64 5.10
C ARG A 17 1.82 -18.88 4.59
N ARG A 18 1.57 -17.69 4.03
CA ARG A 18 2.64 -16.75 3.68
C ARG A 18 3.49 -16.47 4.92
N ALA A 19 4.80 -16.32 4.73
CA ALA A 19 5.70 -16.03 5.84
C ALA A 19 5.24 -14.76 6.59
N PRO A 20 5.26 -14.75 7.93
CA PRO A 20 4.93 -13.56 8.70
C PRO A 20 5.95 -12.46 8.40
N VAL A 21 5.50 -11.20 8.36
CA VAL A 21 6.38 -10.04 8.24
C VAL A 21 7.01 -9.76 9.60
N THR A 22 8.32 -9.81 9.70
CA THR A 22 9.07 -9.61 10.95
C THR A 22 9.91 -8.34 10.94
N SER A 23 10.35 -7.91 9.76
CA SER A 23 11.06 -6.66 9.50
C SER A 23 10.39 -5.90 8.37
N CYS A 24 10.65 -4.58 8.32
CA CYS A 24 10.29 -3.82 7.14
C CYS A 24 11.13 -4.20 5.92
N ASP A 25 12.28 -4.87 6.10
CA ASP A 25 13.15 -5.37 5.02
C ASP A 25 12.67 -6.67 4.37
N ASP A 26 11.65 -7.32 4.96
CA ASP A 26 11.06 -8.53 4.40
C ASP A 26 10.33 -8.23 3.09
N ASP A 27 10.04 -9.29 2.32
CA ASP A 27 9.20 -9.20 1.13
C ASP A 27 7.78 -8.76 1.53
N LEU A 28 7.43 -7.55 1.12
CA LEU A 28 6.13 -6.93 1.39
C LEU A 28 5.10 -7.23 0.30
N HIS A 29 5.46 -7.95 -0.77
CA HIS A 29 4.55 -8.28 -1.87
C HIS A 29 3.27 -9.01 -1.42
N GLY A 30 2.14 -8.61 -2.00
CA GLY A 30 0.85 -9.26 -1.79
C GLY A 30 -0.31 -8.29 -1.67
N VAL A 31 -1.45 -8.82 -1.24
CA VAL A 31 -2.66 -8.02 -1.01
C VAL A 31 -2.68 -7.59 0.45
N TRP A 32 -2.88 -6.29 0.65
CA TRP A 32 -2.96 -5.64 1.95
C TRP A 32 -4.32 -4.99 2.12
N VAL A 33 -4.90 -5.12 3.30
CA VAL A 33 -6.22 -4.60 3.63
C VAL A 33 -6.09 -3.64 4.80
N THR A 34 -6.62 -2.44 4.62
CA THR A 34 -6.64 -1.43 5.68
C THR A 34 -7.72 -1.75 6.72
N ASP A 35 -7.64 -1.16 7.91
CA ASP A 35 -8.73 -1.24 8.92
C ASP A 35 -10.09 -0.73 8.37
N SER A 36 -10.09 0.11 7.34
CA SER A 36 -11.31 0.58 6.65
C SER A 36 -11.80 -0.36 5.54
N GLY A 37 -11.11 -1.48 5.30
CA GLY A 37 -11.47 -2.47 4.28
C GLY A 37 -10.96 -2.17 2.87
N ALA A 38 -10.17 -1.11 2.67
CA ALA A 38 -9.58 -0.82 1.38
C ALA A 38 -8.50 -1.86 1.05
N ARG A 39 -8.55 -2.43 -0.15
CA ARG A 39 -7.61 -3.45 -0.62
C ARG A 39 -6.56 -2.87 -1.55
N TRP A 40 -5.31 -3.26 -1.34
CA TRP A 40 -4.15 -2.79 -2.08
C TRP A 40 -3.31 -3.97 -2.55
N MET A 41 -3.00 -4.02 -3.84
CA MET A 41 -1.94 -4.87 -4.37
C MET A 41 -0.61 -4.16 -4.20
N MET A 42 0.28 -4.73 -3.40
CA MET A 42 1.65 -4.25 -3.22
C MET A 42 2.62 -5.06 -4.06
N LEU A 43 3.39 -4.38 -4.90
CA LEU A 43 4.51 -4.90 -5.67
C LEU A 43 5.80 -4.50 -4.95
N ASP A 44 6.65 -5.48 -4.63
CA ASP A 44 7.92 -5.26 -3.95
C ASP A 44 9.08 -5.57 -4.90
N ASN A 45 9.78 -4.53 -5.33
CA ASN A 45 10.91 -4.61 -6.25
C ASN A 45 12.24 -4.46 -5.51
N SER A 46 12.30 -4.95 -4.26
CA SER A 46 13.40 -4.70 -3.34
C SER A 46 13.57 -3.21 -3.06
N ALA A 47 14.36 -2.45 -3.82
CA ALA A 47 14.64 -1.05 -3.52
C ALA A 47 13.40 -0.14 -3.48
N THR A 48 12.36 -0.49 -4.23
CA THR A 48 11.10 0.25 -4.32
C THR A 48 9.90 -0.65 -4.10
N LEU A 49 8.82 -0.07 -3.62
CA LEU A 49 7.53 -0.73 -3.53
C LEU A 49 6.48 0.17 -4.18
N GLU A 50 5.55 -0.45 -4.88
CA GLU A 50 4.40 0.23 -5.47
C GLU A 50 3.12 -0.41 -4.92
N ALA A 51 2.11 0.39 -4.56
CA ALA A 51 0.81 -0.16 -4.18
C ALA A 51 -0.34 0.48 -4.97
N TYR A 52 -1.21 -0.38 -5.47
CA TYR A 52 -2.35 -0.04 -6.32
C TYR A 52 -3.65 -0.50 -5.67
N PRO A 53 -4.72 0.32 -5.69
CA PRO A 53 -6.01 -0.10 -5.17
C PRO A 53 -6.58 -1.23 -6.04
N LEU A 54 -7.13 -2.27 -5.40
CA LEU A 54 -7.76 -3.41 -6.11
C LEU A 54 -9.23 -3.15 -6.48
N PHE A 55 -9.89 -2.23 -5.78
CA PHE A 55 -11.27 -1.82 -6.05
C PHE A 55 -11.34 -0.30 -6.17
N ASP A 56 -12.46 0.17 -6.72
CA ASP A 56 -12.72 1.58 -6.96
C ASP A 56 -12.39 2.43 -5.72
N ASP A 57 -11.39 3.29 -5.86
CA ASP A 57 -10.93 4.24 -4.84
C ASP A 57 -11.54 5.63 -5.07
N SER A 58 -12.77 5.62 -5.60
CA SER A 58 -13.39 6.72 -6.33
C SER A 58 -13.24 8.07 -5.63
N ALA A 59 -12.66 9.00 -6.38
CA ALA A 59 -12.87 10.42 -6.21
C ALA A 59 -13.41 10.97 -7.54
N PRO A 60 -14.31 11.96 -7.51
CA PRO A 60 -14.79 12.60 -8.73
C PRO A 60 -13.63 13.07 -9.60
N GLU A 61 -13.71 12.78 -10.90
CA GLU A 61 -12.77 13.30 -11.91
C GLU A 61 -11.28 12.96 -11.62
N ALA A 62 -11.03 11.81 -10.99
CA ALA A 62 -9.69 11.39 -10.61
C ALA A 62 -9.35 10.01 -11.15
N ALA A 63 -8.10 9.83 -11.58
CA ALA A 63 -7.52 8.51 -11.77
C ALA A 63 -7.37 7.78 -10.41
N PRO A 64 -7.23 6.45 -10.41
CA PRO A 64 -6.85 5.72 -9.21
C PRO A 64 -5.54 6.24 -8.64
N ARG A 65 -5.44 6.28 -7.32
CA ARG A 65 -4.22 6.66 -6.63
C ARG A 65 -3.17 5.56 -6.71
N VAL A 66 -1.90 5.96 -6.70
CA VAL A 66 -0.76 5.06 -6.65
C VAL A 66 0.09 5.42 -5.44
N ILE A 67 0.61 4.41 -4.77
CA ILE A 67 1.57 4.60 -3.68
C ILE A 67 2.92 4.15 -4.18
N ASP A 68 3.92 5.01 -4.05
CA ASP A 68 5.32 4.71 -4.33
C ASP A 68 6.13 4.88 -3.06
N LEU A 69 6.83 3.82 -2.65
CA LEU A 69 7.70 3.79 -1.48
C LEU A 69 9.12 3.43 -1.91
N ARG A 70 10.10 3.94 -1.17
CA ARG A 70 11.52 3.60 -1.33
C ARG A 70 12.07 3.06 -0.02
N ARG A 71 12.90 2.02 -0.11
CA ARG A 71 13.67 1.50 1.02
C ARG A 71 14.87 2.40 1.30
N GLY A 72 15.26 2.46 2.57
CA GLY A 72 16.37 3.26 3.10
C GLY A 72 16.38 3.11 4.62
N GLU A 73 16.78 4.13 5.37
CA GLU A 73 16.63 4.13 6.83
C GLU A 73 15.15 4.00 7.27
N LYS A 74 14.24 4.46 6.40
CA LYS A 74 12.80 4.37 6.58
C LYS A 74 12.16 4.00 5.24
N LEU A 75 11.14 3.16 5.29
CA LEU A 75 10.32 2.85 4.13
C LEU A 75 9.28 3.97 3.94
N GLN A 76 9.52 4.88 2.99
CA GLN A 76 8.72 6.10 2.80
C GLN A 76 8.67 6.56 1.35
N GLY A 77 7.69 7.41 1.03
CA GLY A 77 7.50 7.98 -0.30
C GLY A 77 6.21 8.76 -0.41
N GLU A 78 5.49 8.59 -1.52
CA GLU A 78 4.35 9.43 -1.88
C GLU A 78 3.12 8.60 -2.29
N VAL A 79 1.95 9.10 -1.91
CA VAL A 79 0.69 8.78 -2.56
C VAL A 79 0.49 9.80 -3.67
N ARG A 80 0.23 9.36 -4.89
CA ARG A 80 -0.02 10.21 -6.05
C ARG A 80 -1.41 9.99 -6.58
N ARG A 81 -2.07 11.06 -7.01
CA ARG A 81 -3.37 10.99 -7.69
C ARG A 81 -3.47 12.05 -8.76
N ARG A 82 -3.95 11.66 -9.94
CA ARG A 82 -4.21 12.57 -11.05
C ARG A 82 -5.67 12.99 -11.06
N PHE A 83 -5.92 14.28 -11.15
CA PHE A 83 -7.23 14.88 -11.35
C PHE A 83 -7.31 15.40 -12.79
N MET A 84 -8.45 15.19 -13.47
CA MET A 84 -8.62 15.47 -14.89
C MET A 84 -9.96 16.17 -15.15
N ALA A 85 -9.93 17.32 -15.81
CA ALA A 85 -11.13 18.07 -16.17
C ALA A 85 -11.00 18.59 -17.60
N GLY A 86 -11.76 18.01 -18.53
CA GLY A 86 -11.57 18.26 -19.97
C GLY A 86 -10.15 17.90 -20.41
N SER A 87 -9.38 18.88 -20.90
CA SER A 87 -7.96 18.71 -21.27
C SER A 87 -6.98 19.10 -20.15
N ALA A 88 -7.47 19.61 -19.01
CA ALA A 88 -6.62 20.00 -17.90
C ALA A 88 -6.28 18.78 -17.02
N LEU A 89 -5.04 18.74 -16.52
CA LEU A 89 -4.53 17.68 -15.65
C LEU A 89 -3.75 18.29 -14.49
N CYS A 90 -4.03 17.83 -13.28
CA CYS A 90 -3.28 18.16 -12.08
C CYS A 90 -2.88 16.88 -11.35
N GLU A 91 -1.60 16.73 -11.00
CA GLU A 91 -1.10 15.61 -10.19
C GLU A 91 -0.87 16.08 -8.75
N ALA A 92 -1.62 15.51 -7.81
CA ALA A 92 -1.47 15.77 -6.40
C ALA A 92 -0.60 14.69 -5.76
N THR A 93 0.28 15.09 -4.84
CA THR A 93 1.10 14.18 -4.04
C THR A 93 0.83 14.39 -2.55
N ALA A 94 0.98 13.33 -1.77
CA ALA A 94 0.88 13.36 -0.32
C ALA A 94 1.88 12.38 0.31
N PRO A 95 2.45 12.68 1.49
CA PRO A 95 3.46 11.82 2.09
C PRO A 95 2.85 10.52 2.63
N ILE A 96 3.63 9.44 2.52
CA ILE A 96 3.34 8.15 3.14
C ILE A 96 4.64 7.52 3.68
N ARG A 97 4.53 6.81 4.81
CA ARG A 97 5.63 6.00 5.35
C ARG A 97 5.11 4.79 6.10
N ILE A 98 5.88 3.71 6.07
CA ILE A 98 5.66 2.55 6.94
C ILE A 98 6.39 2.81 8.25
N ALA A 99 5.61 2.98 9.32
CA ALA A 99 6.13 3.30 10.65
C ALA A 99 6.67 2.06 11.37
N LYS A 100 6.01 0.91 11.21
CA LYS A 100 6.38 -0.37 11.81
C LYS A 100 5.92 -1.51 10.93
N CYS A 101 6.71 -2.58 10.90
CA CYS A 101 6.35 -3.87 10.28
C CYS A 101 6.40 -4.93 11.37
N LYS A 102 5.36 -5.76 11.46
CA LYS A 102 5.18 -6.77 12.49
C LYS A 102 4.40 -7.96 11.92
N ALA A 103 4.39 -9.07 12.66
CA ALA A 103 3.79 -10.32 12.18
C ALA A 103 2.29 -10.19 11.85
N ASP A 104 1.60 -9.26 12.50
CA ASP A 104 0.19 -8.95 12.31
C ASP A 104 -0.08 -7.89 11.24
N GLY A 105 0.95 -7.21 10.70
CA GLY A 105 0.83 -6.32 9.57
C GLY A 105 1.74 -5.08 9.61
N LEU A 106 1.31 -4.04 8.89
CA LEU A 106 2.01 -2.75 8.76
C LEU A 106 1.27 -1.68 9.54
N GLN A 107 2.03 -0.81 10.19
CA GLN A 107 1.55 0.49 10.64
C GLN A 107 1.95 1.55 9.62
N VAL A 108 0.99 2.15 8.95
CA VAL A 108 1.19 3.08 7.83
C VAL A 108 0.79 4.48 8.28
N VAL A 109 1.69 5.45 8.14
CA VAL A 109 1.33 6.86 8.29
C VAL A 109 1.13 7.43 6.90
N VAL A 110 -0.09 7.84 6.59
CA VAL A 110 -0.51 8.25 5.24
C VAL A 110 -1.33 9.53 5.30
N ALA A 111 -1.16 10.38 4.30
CA ALA A 111 -2.09 11.47 3.97
C ALA A 111 -2.68 11.22 2.57
N ASP A 112 -3.90 11.69 2.32
CA ASP A 112 -4.52 11.56 1.01
C ASP A 112 -4.25 12.79 0.14
N PRO A 113 -3.86 12.61 -1.14
CA PRO A 113 -3.78 13.70 -2.09
C PRO A 113 -5.13 14.42 -2.20
N GLN A 114 -5.12 15.73 -2.07
CA GLN A 114 -6.34 16.54 -2.11
C GLN A 114 -6.65 16.97 -3.55
N PRO A 115 -7.94 17.06 -3.92
CA PRO A 115 -8.32 17.63 -5.21
C PRO A 115 -7.87 19.09 -5.31
N PRO A 116 -7.50 19.56 -6.51
CA PRO A 116 -7.17 20.95 -6.72
C PRO A 116 -8.41 21.85 -6.55
N LEU A 117 -8.19 23.07 -6.07
CA LEU A 117 -9.18 24.16 -6.02
C LEU A 117 -9.45 24.74 -7.40
N GLU A 118 -8.45 24.73 -8.29
CA GLU A 118 -8.53 25.21 -9.67
C GLU A 118 -7.69 24.29 -10.56
N MET A 119 -8.17 24.00 -11.78
CA MET A 119 -7.55 23.03 -12.71
C MET A 119 -6.58 23.68 -13.72
N ALA A 120 -6.67 24.99 -13.94
CA ALA A 120 -5.86 25.71 -14.92
C ALA A 120 -5.68 27.19 -14.50
N PRO A 121 -4.60 27.53 -13.75
CA PRO A 121 -3.53 26.64 -13.29
C PRO A 121 -3.96 25.73 -12.13
N CYS A 122 -3.19 24.67 -11.89
CA CYS A 122 -3.40 23.82 -10.72
C CYS A 122 -3.19 24.62 -9.43
N LYS A 123 -4.25 24.78 -8.63
CA LYS A 123 -4.20 25.42 -7.32
C LYS A 123 -4.57 24.41 -6.25
N TRP A 124 -3.80 24.33 -5.18
CA TRP A 124 -3.96 23.29 -4.18
C TRP A 124 -4.55 23.82 -2.86
N PRO A 125 -5.40 23.04 -2.18
CA PRO A 125 -5.76 23.34 -0.80
C PRO A 125 -4.58 23.06 0.14
N ARG A 126 -4.79 23.27 1.44
CA ARG A 126 -3.83 22.77 2.45
C ARG A 126 -3.74 21.24 2.35
N PRO A 127 -2.54 20.66 2.54
CA PRO A 127 -2.40 19.20 2.61
C PRO A 127 -3.31 18.59 3.67
N ALA A 128 -3.85 17.41 3.38
CA ALA A 128 -4.58 16.64 4.37
C ALA A 128 -3.68 16.28 5.55
N ALA A 129 -4.26 16.21 6.74
CA ALA A 129 -3.57 15.69 7.91
C ALA A 129 -3.19 14.22 7.68
N SER A 130 -1.97 13.83 8.08
CA SER A 130 -1.60 12.43 8.11
C SER A 130 -2.37 11.70 9.21
N ARG A 131 -2.66 10.43 8.95
CA ARG A 131 -3.27 9.50 9.90
C ARG A 131 -2.46 8.22 9.99
N LEU A 132 -2.60 7.52 11.11
CA LEU A 132 -2.07 6.18 11.28
C LEU A 132 -3.15 5.17 10.86
N GLU A 133 -2.81 4.29 9.93
CA GLU A 133 -3.61 3.13 9.52
C GLU A 133 -2.88 1.84 9.87
N ARG A 134 -3.65 0.77 10.07
CA ARG A 134 -3.12 -0.60 10.11
C ARG A 134 -3.54 -1.34 8.86
N TRP A 135 -2.56 -2.02 8.29
CA TRP A 135 -2.75 -2.82 7.09
C TRP A 135 -2.39 -4.25 7.43
N HIS A 136 -3.30 -5.19 7.21
CA HIS A 136 -3.04 -6.61 7.39
C HIS A 136 -2.95 -7.30 6.02
N ARG A 137 -2.16 -8.36 5.94
CA ARG A 137 -1.97 -9.11 4.71
C ARG A 137 -3.07 -10.17 4.57
N GLU A 138 -3.64 -10.31 3.38
CA GLU A 138 -4.54 -11.42 3.00
C GLU A 138 -3.77 -12.70 2.61
#